data_AF-W7QRZ7-F1
#
_entry.id   AF-W7QRZ7-F1
#
_cell.length_a   1.000
_cell.length_b   1.000
_cell.length_c   1.000
_cell.angle_alpha   90.00
_cell.angle_beta   90.00
_cell.angle_gamma   90.00
#
_symmetry.space_group_name_H-M   'P 1'
#
loop_
_entity.id
_entity.type
_entity.pdbx_description
1 polymer ?
#
loop_
_entity_poly.entity_id
_entity_poly.type
_entity_poly.pdbx_seq_one_letter_code
_entity_poly.pdbx_strand_id
1 'polypeptide(L)' 'MSFIVKNPLDKLPDILKKDLDSNLCVCNEVNKMEIIETIADGADTLEAVRRKTYATDGSGCCKRDVSRLIECIHGIDLGL' A
#
# COMPACT_ATOMS: atom_id res chain seq x y z
N MET A 1 -5.97 -5.34 17.26
CA MET A 1 -4.59 -5.85 17.42
C MET A 1 -3.85 -5.41 16.17
N SER A 2 -2.99 -4.40 16.24
CA SER A 2 -2.24 -3.95 15.06
C SER A 2 -1.04 -4.88 14.88
N PHE A 3 -1.07 -5.71 13.84
CA PHE A 3 0.04 -6.61 13.52
C PHE A 3 1.03 -5.84 12.64
N ILE A 4 2.17 -5.48 13.22
CA ILE A 4 3.28 -4.91 12.45
C ILE A 4 3.93 -6.02 11.62
N VAL A 5 4.03 -5.80 10.30
CA VAL A 5 4.65 -6.75 9.37
C VAL A 5 6.13 -6.40 9.19
N LYS A 6 7.05 -7.25 9.65
CA LYS A 6 8.50 -6.97 9.63
C LYS A 6 9.12 -6.92 8.22
N ASN A 7 8.66 -7.80 7.32
CA ASN A 7 9.15 -7.88 5.94
C ASN A 7 7.97 -7.83 4.96
N PRO A 8 7.41 -6.66 4.66
CA PRO A 8 6.22 -6.57 3.83
C PRO A 8 6.46 -7.05 2.38
N LEU A 9 7.69 -6.94 1.87
CA LEU A 9 8.02 -7.40 0.52
C LEU A 9 7.92 -8.92 0.35
N ASP A 10 8.11 -9.71 1.41
CA ASP A 10 7.94 -11.18 1.38
C ASP A 10 6.48 -11.60 1.12
N LYS A 11 5.53 -10.69 1.38
CA LYS A 11 4.10 -10.89 1.15
C LYS A 11 3.66 -10.51 -0.27
N LEU A 12 4.52 -9.84 -1.04
CA LEU A 12 4.17 -9.31 -2.35
C LEU A 12 4.54 -10.29 -3.47
N PRO A 13 3.70 -10.46 -4.51
CA PRO A 13 4.11 -11.05 -5.78
C PRO A 13 5.14 -10.15 -6.48
N ASP A 14 6.01 -10.73 -7.31
CA ASP A 14 7.13 -10.00 -7.93
C ASP A 14 6.70 -8.80 -8.79
N ILE A 15 5.49 -8.86 -9.38
CA ILE A 15 4.93 -7.73 -10.12
C ILE A 15 4.73 -6.48 -9.25
N LEU A 16 4.40 -6.67 -7.96
CA LEU A 16 4.23 -5.57 -7.02
C LEU A 16 5.56 -5.14 -6.37
N LYS A 17 6.67 -5.84 -6.60
CA LYS A 17 8.01 -5.43 -6.15
C LYS A 17 8.74 -4.52 -7.15
N LYS A 18 8.17 -4.26 -8.32
CA LYS A 18 8.76 -3.34 -9.31
C LYS A 18 8.55 -1.89 -8.89
N ASP A 19 9.49 -1.03 -9.29
CA ASP A 19 9.42 0.44 -9.19
C ASP A 19 9.13 0.94 -7.76
N LEU A 20 9.78 0.36 -6.74
CA LEU A 20 9.55 0.67 -5.33
C LEU A 20 9.85 2.14 -4.99
N ASP A 21 10.88 2.71 -5.60
CA ASP A 21 11.30 4.09 -5.38
C ASP A 21 10.49 5.10 -6.22
N SER A 22 9.65 4.61 -7.15
CA SER A 22 8.82 5.47 -8.00
C SER A 22 7.53 5.90 -7.29
N ASN A 23 7.05 7.08 -7.65
CA ASN A 23 5.76 7.60 -7.18
C ASN A 23 4.61 6.70 -7.64
N LEU A 24 3.98 6.00 -6.70
CA LEU A 24 2.73 5.29 -6.95
C LEU A 24 1.55 6.28 -6.94
N CYS A 25 1.58 7.25 -6.02
CA CYS A 25 0.63 8.36 -6.03
C CYS A 25 1.30 9.61 -6.60
N VAL A 26 1.10 9.86 -7.90
CA VAL A 26 1.65 11.07 -8.56
C VAL A 26 0.99 12.37 -8.09
N CYS A 27 -0.26 12.32 -7.62
CA CYS A 27 -0.99 13.53 -7.18
C CYS A 27 -0.35 14.17 -5.94
N ASN A 28 0.15 13.34 -5.01
CA ASN A 28 0.71 13.77 -3.73
C ASN A 28 2.17 13.34 -3.57
N GLU A 29 2.81 12.96 -4.69
CA GLU A 29 4.23 12.59 -4.76
C GLU A 29 4.66 11.51 -3.74
N VAL A 30 3.79 10.53 -3.51
CA VAL A 30 4.03 9.44 -2.56
C VAL A 30 4.60 8.23 -3.31
N ASN A 31 5.81 7.82 -2.92
CA ASN A 31 6.46 6.65 -3.48
C ASN A 31 5.84 5.33 -2.99
N LYS A 32 6.09 4.27 -3.75
CA LYS A 32 5.49 2.97 -3.50
C LYS A 32 5.99 2.34 -2.20
N MET A 33 7.27 2.51 -1.87
CA MET A 33 7.86 1.96 -0.65
C MET A 33 7.25 2.58 0.61
N GLU A 34 7.03 3.90 0.64
CA GLU A 34 6.39 4.60 1.76
C GLU A 34 4.97 4.06 2.04
N ILE A 35 4.21 3.79 0.97
CA ILE A 35 2.88 3.18 1.09
C ILE A 35 2.99 1.76 1.65
N ILE A 36 3.94 0.95 1.17
CA ILE A 36 4.18 -0.42 1.65
C ILE A 36 4.54 -0.42 3.14
N GLU A 37 5.46 0.44 3.56
CA GLU A 37 5.88 0.59 4.96
C GLU A 37 4.72 1.06 5.84
N THR A 38 3.92 2.01 5.36
CA THR A 38 2.73 2.49 6.06
C THR A 38 1.70 1.39 6.28
N ILE A 39 1.46 0.55 5.27
CA ILE A 39 0.59 -0.62 5.37
C ILE A 39 1.17 -1.64 6.35
N ALA A 40 2.48 -1.89 6.29
CA ALA A 40 3.20 -2.77 7.21
C ALA A 40 3.13 -2.30 8.68
N ASP A 41 3.05 -0.98 8.89
CA ASP A 41 2.82 -0.32 10.18
C ASP A 41 1.32 -0.30 10.58
N GLY A 42 0.51 -1.17 9.97
CA GLY A 42 -0.88 -1.42 10.36
C GLY A 42 -1.92 -0.50 9.74
N ALA A 43 -1.61 0.24 8.67
CA ALA A 43 -2.63 0.90 7.86
C ALA A 43 -3.31 -0.12 6.92
N ASP A 44 -4.30 -0.84 7.44
CA ASP A 44 -4.98 -1.96 6.79
C ASP A 44 -6.22 -1.56 5.96
N THR A 45 -6.44 -0.26 5.75
CA THR A 45 -7.54 0.26 4.93
C THR A 45 -7.07 1.44 4.08
N LEU A 46 -7.75 1.68 2.95
CA LEU A 46 -7.48 2.86 2.10
C LEU A 46 -7.57 4.17 2.91
N GLU A 47 -8.56 4.28 3.80
CA GLU A 47 -8.72 5.45 4.67
C GLU A 47 -7.57 5.59 5.67
N ALA A 48 -7.05 4.48 6.22
CA ALA A 48 -5.88 4.54 7.10
C ALA A 48 -4.61 4.95 6.36
N VAL A 49 -4.38 4.41 5.16
CA VAL A 49 -3.25 4.80 4.30
C VAL A 49 -3.36 6.28 3.93
N ARG A 50 -4.54 6.72 3.47
CA ARG A 50 -4.82 8.12 3.13
C ARG A 50 -4.53 9.08 4.28
N ARG A 51 -4.97 8.74 5.50
CA ARG A 51 -4.72 9.58 6.68
C ARG A 51 -3.23 9.68 7.03
N LYS A 52 -2.42 8.67 6.73
CA LYS A 52 -0.99 8.63 7.07
C LYS A 52 -0.09 9.22 5.98
N THR A 53 -0.42 9.06 4.70
CA THR A 53 0.46 9.43 3.58
C THR A 53 -0.16 10.40 2.57
N TYR A 54 -1.45 10.72 2.70
CA TYR A 54 -2.24 11.42 1.68
C TYR A 54 -2.37 10.68 0.33
N ALA A 55 -1.80 9.48 0.17
CA ALA A 55 -2.07 8.66 -1.00
C ALA A 55 -3.58 8.41 -1.14
N THR A 56 -4.07 8.28 -2.37
CA THR A 56 -5.49 8.08 -2.71
C THR A 56 -6.42 9.30 -2.56
N ASP A 57 -5.93 10.43 -2.05
CA ASP A 57 -6.71 11.66 -1.81
C ASP A 57 -6.89 12.56 -3.07
N GLY A 58 -6.19 12.26 -4.16
CA GLY A 58 -6.27 12.98 -5.43
C GLY A 58 -7.29 12.37 -6.42
N SER A 59 -6.89 12.24 -7.69
CA SER A 59 -7.71 11.63 -8.75
C SER A 59 -8.11 10.17 -8.48
N GLY A 60 -7.43 9.51 -7.53
CA GLY A 60 -7.69 8.13 -7.16
C GLY A 60 -7.05 7.08 -8.07
N CYS A 61 -6.22 7.46 -9.05
CA CYS A 61 -5.58 6.51 -9.98
C CYS A 61 -4.77 5.40 -9.27
N CYS A 62 -4.16 5.72 -8.13
CA CYS A 62 -3.40 4.76 -7.32
C CYS A 62 -4.26 3.85 -6.43
N LYS A 63 -5.57 4.13 -6.25
CA LYS A 63 -6.43 3.41 -5.28
C LYS A 63 -6.39 1.89 -5.46
N ARG A 64 -6.47 1.42 -6.71
CA ARG A 64 -6.46 -0.02 -7.02
C ARG A 64 -5.15 -0.68 -6.60
N ASP A 65 -4.02 -0.03 -6.86
CA ASP A 65 -2.71 -0.58 -6.52
C ASP A 65 -2.47 -0.56 -5.01
N VAL A 66 -2.91 0.51 -4.33
CA VAL A 66 -2.89 0.59 -2.85
C VAL A 66 -3.76 -0.50 -2.23
N SER A 67 -4.99 -0.72 -2.73
CA SER A 67 -5.84 -1.83 -2.25
C SER A 67 -5.13 -3.17 -2.39
N ARG A 68 -4.52 -3.43 -3.55
CA ARG A 68 -3.82 -4.70 -3.80
C ARG A 68 -2.63 -4.89 -2.87
N LEU A 69 -1.90 -3.82 -2.55
CA LEU A 69 -0.82 -3.86 -1.56
C LEU A 69 -1.35 -4.21 -0.16
N ILE A 70 -2.47 -3.61 0.25
CA ILE A 70 -3.15 -3.92 1.53
C ILE A 70 -3.54 -5.40 1.58
N GLU A 71 -4.22 -5.89 0.54
CA GLU A 71 -4.66 -7.29 0.42
C GLU A 71 -3.49 -8.26 0.54
N CYS A 72 -2.39 -8.03 -0.19
CA CYS A 72 -1.21 -8.89 -0.14
C CYS A 72 -0.52 -8.85 1.22
N ILE A 73 -0.30 -7.66 1.80
CA ILE A 73 0.49 -7.50 3.04
C ILE A 73 -0.27 -8.06 4.26
N HIS A 74 -1.58 -7.82 4.34
CA HIS A 74 -2.42 -8.30 5.47
C HIS A 74 -3.11 -9.64 5.20
N GLY A 75 -2.96 -10.21 4.00
CA GLY A 75 -3.54 -11.51 3.65
C GLY A 75 -5.07 -11.49 3.63
N ILE A 76 -5.67 -10.35 3.27
CA ILE A 76 -7.12 -10.25 3.07
C ILE A 76 -7.40 -10.84 1.69
N ASP A 77 -7.86 -12.08 1.66
CA ASP A 77 -8.35 -12.72 0.45
C ASP A 77 -9.71 -12.09 0.08
N LEU A 78 -9.73 -11.18 -0.90
CA LEU A 78 -10.97 -10.59 -1.42
C LEU A 78 -11.66 -11.47 -2.48
N GLY A 79 -11.31 -12.75 -2.61
CA GLY A 79 -12.11 -13.75 -3.32
C GLY A 79 -12.69 -13.29 -4.66
N LEU A 80 -11.81 -12.82 -5.56
CA LEU A 80 -12.14 -12.55 -6.97
C LEU A 80 -11.92 -13.80 -7.82
#